data_AF-A0A5C4SGE2-F1
#
_entry.id   AF-A0A5C4SGE2-F1
#
_cell.length_a   1.000
_cell.length_b   1.000
_cell.length_c   1.000
_cell.angle_alpha   90.00
_cell.angle_beta   90.00
_cell.angle_gamma   90.00
#
_symmetry.space_group_name_H-M   'P 1'
#
loop_
_entity.id
_entity.type
_entity.pdbx_description
1 polymer ?
#
loop_
_entity_poly.entity_id
_entity_poly.type
_entity_poly.pdbx_seq_one_letter_code
_entity_poly.pdbx_strand_id
1 'polypeptide(L)'
;MGFFDFLSLKTTDEKLTEKLVNFVYNSIQSKKGVRVEDAICLISTIVAERCIEVTNEFSINEHEFEPGSAVFSEKINELLVGEIAVEKWTELPEECVFARIKSKINSHFDNSSFPSLTGIFENYAKNVGKTEWGNLNLSIPEDNKPFLLPLRVGYETRKFIDNNINIENNEKTLQIAINAIGKILIETKMALDSSIALVMTFEIINGMSKTATMTDKKMAELEP
;
A
#
# COMPACT_ATOMS: atom_id res chain seq x y z
N MET A 1 -11.98 24.76 -16.85
CA MET A 1 -12.34 23.34 -16.81
C MET A 1 -13.84 23.24 -16.61
N GLY A 2 -14.55 22.65 -17.56
CA GLY A 2 -16.02 22.58 -17.56
C GLY A 2 -16.55 21.35 -16.81
N PHE A 3 -17.83 21.35 -16.48
CA PHE A 3 -18.53 20.22 -15.84
C PHE A 3 -18.39 18.89 -16.62
N PHE A 4 -18.29 18.96 -17.95
CA PHE A 4 -18.06 17.78 -18.81
C PHE A 4 -16.65 17.19 -18.67
N ASP A 5 -15.62 18.03 -18.48
CA ASP A 5 -14.25 17.56 -18.22
C ASP A 5 -14.16 16.87 -16.84
N PHE A 6 -14.89 17.39 -15.87
CA PHE A 6 -14.96 16.80 -14.53
C PHE A 6 -15.63 15.40 -14.54
N LEU A 7 -16.72 15.23 -15.29
CA LEU A 7 -17.39 13.94 -15.42
C LEU A 7 -16.56 12.90 -16.19
N SER A 8 -15.83 13.32 -17.22
CA SER A 8 -14.97 12.42 -18.00
C SER A 8 -13.76 11.95 -17.19
N LEU A 9 -13.14 12.85 -16.40
CA LEU A 9 -12.07 12.52 -15.46
C LEU A 9 -12.55 11.50 -14.41
N LYS A 10 -13.70 11.74 -13.77
CA LYS A 10 -14.26 10.82 -12.77
C LYS A 10 -14.54 9.42 -13.33
N THR A 11 -15.08 9.36 -14.56
CA THR A 11 -15.36 8.10 -15.25
C THR A 11 -14.08 7.34 -15.61
N THR A 12 -12.98 8.06 -15.83
CA THR A 12 -11.68 7.46 -16.14
C THR A 12 -11.03 6.90 -14.88
N ASP A 13 -11.09 7.63 -13.76
CA ASP A 13 -10.56 7.18 -12.46
C ASP A 13 -11.24 5.91 -11.97
N GLU A 14 -12.58 5.84 -12.10
CA GLU A 14 -13.34 4.65 -11.72
C GLU A 14 -12.93 3.44 -12.56
N LYS A 15 -12.75 3.61 -13.87
CA LYS A 15 -12.26 2.53 -14.76
C LYS A 15 -10.86 2.06 -14.41
N LEU A 16 -9.93 2.99 -14.12
CA LEU A 16 -8.57 2.65 -13.73
C LEU A 16 -8.54 1.97 -12.34
N THR A 17 -9.39 2.44 -11.43
CA THR A 17 -9.58 1.81 -10.12
C THR A 17 -10.06 0.36 -10.29
N GLU A 18 -11.11 0.14 -11.06
CA GLU A 18 -11.61 -1.21 -11.35
C GLU A 18 -10.55 -2.08 -12.05
N LYS A 19 -9.80 -1.51 -12.98
CA LYS A 19 -8.71 -2.22 -13.65
C LYS A 19 -7.63 -2.68 -12.65
N LEU A 20 -7.28 -1.84 -11.68
CA LEU A 20 -6.32 -2.19 -10.64
C LEU A 20 -6.88 -3.23 -9.66
N VAL A 21 -8.14 -3.11 -9.24
CA VAL A 21 -8.81 -4.12 -8.39
C VAL A 21 -8.83 -5.49 -9.08
N ASN A 22 -9.22 -5.54 -10.35
CA ASN A 22 -9.21 -6.76 -11.13
C ASN A 22 -7.80 -7.35 -11.27
N PHE A 23 -6.79 -6.51 -11.49
CA PHE A 23 -5.40 -6.97 -11.53
C PHE A 23 -4.95 -7.60 -10.20
N VAL A 24 -5.31 -7.00 -9.07
CA VAL A 24 -4.98 -7.54 -7.74
C VAL A 24 -5.57 -8.94 -7.58
N TYR A 25 -6.87 -9.11 -7.80
CA TYR A 25 -7.51 -10.41 -7.64
C TYR A 25 -7.02 -11.45 -8.65
N ASN A 26 -6.81 -11.06 -9.91
CA ASN A 26 -6.29 -11.98 -10.93
C ASN A 26 -4.86 -12.44 -10.63
N SER A 27 -4.02 -11.57 -10.06
CA SER A 27 -2.62 -11.89 -9.73
C SER A 27 -2.48 -12.93 -8.62
N ILE A 28 -3.50 -13.05 -7.75
CA ILE A 28 -3.48 -13.90 -6.56
C ILE A 28 -4.52 -15.04 -6.63
N GLN A 29 -5.25 -15.12 -7.73
CA GLN A 29 -6.26 -16.16 -7.96
C GLN A 29 -5.60 -17.54 -8.03
N SER A 30 -6.04 -18.45 -7.16
CA SER A 30 -5.64 -19.85 -7.17
C SER A 30 -6.81 -20.77 -7.54
N LYS A 31 -6.54 -22.07 -7.73
CA LYS A 31 -7.59 -23.09 -7.88
C LYS A 31 -8.54 -23.17 -6.67
N LYS A 32 -8.10 -22.74 -5.49
CA LYS A 32 -8.87 -22.76 -4.24
C LYS A 32 -9.61 -21.44 -3.98
N GLY A 33 -9.51 -20.47 -4.88
CA GLY A 33 -10.03 -19.12 -4.70
C GLY A 33 -8.93 -18.09 -4.43
N VAL A 34 -9.37 -16.94 -3.94
CA VAL A 34 -8.55 -15.78 -3.54
C VAL A 34 -8.27 -15.85 -2.05
N ARG A 35 -7.00 -15.73 -1.65
CA ARG A 35 -6.63 -15.47 -0.25
C ARG A 35 -6.65 -13.95 -0.03
N VAL A 36 -7.49 -13.51 0.90
CA VAL A 36 -7.73 -12.07 1.14
C VAL A 36 -6.49 -11.38 1.66
N GLU A 37 -5.72 -12.06 2.52
CA GLU A 37 -4.46 -11.56 3.07
C GLU A 37 -3.46 -11.21 1.96
N ASP A 38 -3.37 -12.04 0.91
CA ASP A 38 -2.50 -11.80 -0.24
C ASP A 38 -3.00 -10.63 -1.10
N ALA A 39 -4.33 -10.51 -1.27
CA ALA A 39 -4.91 -9.37 -1.98
C ALA A 39 -4.61 -8.04 -1.26
N ILE A 40 -4.78 -7.99 0.07
CA ILE A 40 -4.46 -6.84 0.92
C ILE A 40 -2.96 -6.54 0.85
N CYS A 41 -2.11 -7.56 0.99
CA CYS A 41 -0.66 -7.41 0.90
C CYS A 41 -0.24 -6.79 -0.43
N LEU A 42 -0.78 -7.28 -1.54
CA LEU A 42 -0.44 -6.80 -2.88
C LEU A 42 -0.85 -5.33 -3.07
N ILE A 43 -2.10 -4.97 -2.76
CA ILE A 43 -2.56 -3.59 -2.97
C ILE A 43 -1.90 -2.61 -2.00
N SER A 44 -1.65 -3.00 -0.74
CA SER A 44 -0.92 -2.17 0.22
C SER A 44 0.50 -1.90 -0.22
N THR A 45 1.17 -2.91 -0.80
CA THR A 45 2.52 -2.74 -1.34
C THR A 45 2.54 -1.76 -2.52
N ILE A 46 1.55 -1.85 -3.43
CA ILE A 46 1.41 -0.89 -4.53
C ILE A 46 1.22 0.53 -4.00
N VAL A 47 0.33 0.72 -3.02
CA VAL A 47 0.13 2.03 -2.37
C VAL A 47 1.46 2.54 -1.77
N ALA A 48 2.21 1.66 -1.11
CA ALA A 48 3.50 2.01 -0.49
C ALA A 48 4.54 2.48 -1.53
N GLU A 49 4.72 1.74 -2.63
CA GLU A 49 5.63 2.16 -3.70
C GLU A 49 5.17 3.46 -4.37
N ARG A 50 3.86 3.68 -4.52
CA ARG A 50 3.35 4.96 -5.03
C ARG A 50 3.61 6.12 -4.05
N CYS A 51 3.69 5.87 -2.75
CA CYS A 51 4.12 6.89 -1.79
C CYS A 51 5.60 7.27 -1.99
N ILE A 52 6.47 6.29 -2.28
CA ILE A 52 7.88 6.55 -2.61
C ILE A 52 7.97 7.41 -3.89
N GLU A 53 7.24 7.03 -4.93
CA GLU A 53 7.22 7.75 -6.21
C GLU A 53 6.65 9.19 -6.13
N VAL A 54 5.69 9.43 -5.23
CA VAL A 54 5.14 10.79 -5.01
C VAL A 54 6.11 11.66 -4.21
N THR A 55 6.76 11.11 -3.19
CA THR A 55 7.73 11.85 -2.37
C THR A 55 9.07 12.07 -3.08
N ASN A 56 9.38 11.21 -4.06
CA ASN A 56 10.60 11.21 -4.85
C ASN A 56 11.87 11.22 -3.96
N GLU A 57 11.82 10.54 -2.82
CA GLU A 57 12.94 10.45 -1.88
C GLU A 57 14.03 9.50 -2.40
N PHE A 58 13.61 8.47 -3.13
CA PHE A 58 14.47 7.60 -3.93
C PHE A 58 13.65 7.00 -5.06
N SER A 59 14.31 6.56 -6.13
CA SER A 59 13.63 5.88 -7.24
C SER A 59 13.39 4.42 -6.88
N ILE A 60 12.16 3.92 -7.07
CA ILE A 60 11.86 2.50 -6.81
C ILE A 60 12.57 1.56 -7.79
N ASN A 61 13.01 2.08 -8.94
CA ASN A 61 13.65 1.31 -10.01
C ASN A 61 15.18 1.37 -9.92
N GLU A 62 15.72 2.48 -9.41
CA GLU A 62 17.15 2.78 -9.42
C GLU A 62 17.58 3.43 -8.11
N HIS A 63 18.28 2.67 -7.25
CA HIS A 63 18.92 3.17 -6.04
C HIS A 63 20.11 2.29 -5.65
N GLU A 64 20.97 2.81 -4.77
CA GLU A 64 22.17 2.08 -4.29
C GLU A 64 21.93 1.34 -2.97
N PHE A 65 20.77 1.52 -2.34
CA PHE A 65 20.42 0.80 -1.11
C PHE A 65 20.30 -0.71 -1.35
N GLU A 66 20.67 -1.50 -0.32
CA GLU A 66 20.45 -2.93 -0.34
C GLU A 66 18.94 -3.24 -0.25
N PRO A 67 18.35 -4.06 -1.13
CA PRO A 67 16.93 -4.36 -1.10
C PRO A 67 16.49 -4.91 0.27
N GLY A 68 15.39 -4.39 0.80
CA GLY A 68 14.89 -4.74 2.14
C GLY A 68 15.52 -3.93 3.28
N SER A 69 16.53 -3.10 3.02
CA SER A 69 17.09 -2.20 4.04
C SER A 69 16.13 -1.06 4.35
N ALA A 70 16.18 -0.55 5.59
CA ALA A 70 15.33 0.57 5.99
C ALA A 70 15.82 1.89 5.39
N VAL A 71 14.87 2.67 4.88
CA VAL A 71 15.03 4.04 4.38
C VAL A 71 14.15 4.94 5.22
N PHE A 72 14.77 5.79 6.05
CA PHE A 72 14.05 6.75 6.87
C PHE A 72 13.83 8.05 6.08
N SER A 73 12.57 8.46 5.93
CA SER A 73 12.18 9.69 5.24
C SER A 73 11.11 10.43 6.03
N GLU A 74 11.35 11.72 6.26
CA GLU A 74 10.37 12.64 6.83
C GLU A 74 9.23 12.90 5.85
N LYS A 75 9.51 13.12 4.56
CA LYS A 75 8.46 13.33 3.54
C LYS A 75 7.49 12.16 3.44
N ILE A 76 7.97 10.93 3.59
CA ILE A 76 7.11 9.75 3.60
C ILE A 76 6.22 9.75 4.84
N ASN A 77 6.75 10.12 6.02
CA ASN A 77 5.91 10.28 7.22
C ASN A 77 4.84 11.36 7.00
N GLU A 78 5.23 12.52 6.48
CA GLU A 78 4.33 13.63 6.19
C GLU A 78 3.23 13.25 5.20
N LEU A 79 3.58 12.50 4.13
CA LEU A 79 2.59 12.01 3.17
C LEU A 79 1.61 11.01 3.81
N LEU A 80 2.10 10.15 4.71
CA LEU A 80 1.28 9.11 5.33
C LEU A 80 0.32 9.67 6.39
N VAL A 81 0.79 10.59 7.26
CA VAL A 81 0.05 11.05 8.45
C VAL A 81 0.00 12.56 8.67
N GLY A 82 0.65 13.35 7.82
CA GLY A 82 0.75 14.81 7.95
C GLY A 82 2.01 15.29 8.67
N GLU A 83 2.26 16.61 8.63
CA GLU A 83 3.43 17.27 9.24
C GLU A 83 3.45 17.17 10.78
N ILE A 84 2.27 17.13 11.40
CA ILE A 84 2.12 17.10 12.85
C ILE A 84 1.77 15.66 13.26
N ALA A 85 2.59 15.07 14.11
CA ALA A 85 2.30 13.78 14.70
C ALA A 85 1.02 13.88 15.57
N VAL A 86 0.03 13.06 15.24
CA VAL A 86 -1.24 12.95 15.96
C VAL A 86 -1.47 11.52 16.43
N GLU A 87 -2.16 11.37 17.57
CA GLU A 87 -2.43 10.05 18.14
C GLU A 87 -3.74 9.45 17.63
N LYS A 88 -4.72 10.29 17.29
CA LYS A 88 -6.06 9.85 16.90
C LYS A 88 -6.28 9.96 15.40
N TRP A 89 -6.91 8.93 14.83
CA TRP A 89 -7.34 8.92 13.43
C TRP A 89 -8.23 10.08 13.02
N THR A 90 -9.00 10.65 13.95
CA THR A 90 -9.88 11.80 13.69
C THR A 90 -9.14 13.12 13.57
N GLU A 91 -7.87 13.15 13.96
CA GLU A 91 -7.01 14.34 13.95
C GLU A 91 -6.05 14.34 12.75
N LEU A 92 -6.05 13.28 11.93
CA LEU A 92 -5.22 13.21 10.72
C LEU A 92 -5.69 14.24 9.69
N PRO A 93 -4.77 14.96 9.03
CA PRO A 93 -5.11 15.83 7.90
C PRO A 93 -5.77 15.05 6.77
N GLU A 94 -6.82 15.59 6.14
CA GLU A 94 -7.66 14.88 5.17
C GLU A 94 -6.90 14.46 3.90
N GLU A 95 -5.82 15.17 3.58
CA GLU A 95 -4.98 14.96 2.42
C GLU A 95 -3.97 13.81 2.58
N CYS A 96 -3.67 13.39 3.81
CA CYS A 96 -2.68 12.33 4.05
C CYS A 96 -3.23 10.95 3.62
N VAL A 97 -2.34 10.03 3.26
CA VAL A 97 -2.72 8.72 2.71
C VAL A 97 -3.60 7.95 3.69
N PHE A 98 -3.27 7.96 4.99
CA PHE A 98 -4.03 7.22 6.00
C PHE A 98 -5.45 7.78 6.18
N ALA A 99 -5.62 9.10 6.22
CA ALA A 99 -6.94 9.74 6.28
C ALA A 99 -7.76 9.46 5.02
N ARG A 100 -7.14 9.49 3.83
CA ARG A 100 -7.81 9.19 2.56
C ARG A 100 -8.27 7.75 2.45
N ILE A 101 -7.50 6.79 2.96
CA ILE A 101 -7.94 5.39 3.04
C ILE A 101 -9.10 5.29 4.04
N LYS A 102 -8.94 5.83 5.26
CA LYS A 102 -9.97 5.79 6.30
C LYS A 102 -11.29 6.38 5.81
N SER A 103 -11.29 7.56 5.20
CA SER A 103 -12.52 8.23 4.74
C SER A 103 -13.32 7.38 3.75
N LYS A 104 -12.63 6.60 2.89
CA LYS A 104 -13.28 5.70 1.93
C LYS A 104 -13.96 4.49 2.57
N ILE A 105 -13.43 4.01 3.69
CA ILE A 105 -13.90 2.78 4.32
C ILE A 105 -14.67 3.05 5.63
N ASN A 106 -14.73 4.30 6.10
CA ASN A 106 -15.23 4.67 7.42
C ASN A 106 -16.69 4.21 7.67
N SER A 107 -17.55 4.25 6.66
CA SER A 107 -18.94 3.78 6.78
C SER A 107 -19.06 2.25 6.83
N HIS A 108 -17.98 1.54 6.52
CA HIS A 108 -17.94 0.09 6.44
C HIS A 108 -17.19 -0.55 7.60
N PHE A 109 -16.41 0.17 8.38
CA PHE A 109 -15.57 -0.39 9.45
C PHE A 109 -15.86 0.29 10.78
N ASP A 110 -15.85 -0.49 11.86
CA ASP A 110 -16.02 0.07 13.20
C ASP A 110 -14.76 0.84 13.60
N ASN A 111 -14.92 1.99 14.26
CA ASN A 111 -13.79 2.81 14.72
C ASN A 111 -12.81 2.01 15.62
N SER A 112 -13.30 1.02 16.37
CA SER A 112 -12.49 0.14 17.20
C SER A 112 -11.64 -0.86 16.40
N SER A 113 -11.91 -1.06 15.11
CA SER A 113 -11.11 -1.93 14.24
C SER A 113 -9.82 -1.25 13.77
N PHE A 114 -9.75 0.08 13.84
CA PHE A 114 -8.56 0.81 13.39
C PHE A 114 -7.42 0.63 14.40
N PRO A 115 -6.20 0.30 13.93
CA PRO A 115 -5.05 0.14 14.83
C PRO A 115 -4.64 1.46 15.46
N SER A 116 -3.83 1.41 16.53
CA SER A 116 -3.16 2.61 17.05
C SER A 116 -2.24 3.20 15.97
N LEU A 117 -2.35 4.52 15.70
CA LEU A 117 -1.43 5.21 14.81
C LEU A 117 0.01 5.02 15.26
N THR A 118 0.31 5.36 16.52
CA THR A 118 1.62 5.14 17.12
C THR A 118 2.08 3.68 17.04
N GLY A 119 1.16 2.74 17.25
CA GLY A 119 1.42 1.30 17.13
C GLY A 119 1.97 0.89 15.76
N ILE A 120 1.45 1.45 14.66
CA ILE A 120 1.91 1.17 13.29
C ILE A 120 3.40 1.54 13.13
N PHE A 121 3.79 2.72 13.60
CA PHE A 121 5.17 3.21 13.46
C PHE A 121 6.13 2.52 14.43
N GLU A 122 5.70 2.30 15.68
CA GLU A 122 6.50 1.60 16.67
C GLU A 122 6.80 0.16 16.27
N ASN A 123 5.81 -0.55 15.70
CA ASN A 123 6.01 -1.92 15.27
C ASN A 123 7.08 -2.00 14.17
N TYR A 124 7.05 -1.09 13.19
CA TYR A 124 8.10 -1.01 12.18
C TYR A 124 9.47 -0.72 12.81
N ALA A 125 9.57 0.34 13.63
CA ALA A 125 10.82 0.78 14.24
C ALA A 125 11.49 -0.31 15.10
N LYS A 126 10.70 -1.07 15.87
CA LYS A 126 11.20 -2.16 16.73
C LYS A 126 11.79 -3.33 15.94
N ASN A 127 11.40 -3.48 14.67
CA ASN A 127 11.67 -4.64 13.84
C ASN A 127 12.61 -4.37 12.65
N VAL A 128 13.09 -3.14 12.48
CA VAL A 128 14.11 -2.80 11.47
C VAL A 128 15.31 -3.74 11.59
N GLY A 129 15.67 -4.40 10.49
CA GLY A 129 16.80 -5.31 10.40
C GLY A 129 16.60 -6.67 11.08
N LYS A 130 15.38 -7.00 11.56
CA LYS A 130 15.07 -8.26 12.24
C LYS A 130 14.15 -9.19 11.44
N THR A 131 13.71 -8.76 10.26
CA THR A 131 12.81 -9.52 9.39
C THR A 131 13.59 -10.44 8.46
N GLU A 132 12.97 -11.56 8.09
CA GLU A 132 13.42 -12.33 6.93
C GLU A 132 13.36 -11.45 5.68
N TRP A 133 14.30 -11.68 4.77
CA TRP A 133 14.44 -10.90 3.55
C TRP A 133 13.15 -10.92 2.73
N GLY A 134 12.73 -9.74 2.27
CA GLY A 134 11.53 -9.56 1.47
C GLY A 134 10.20 -9.60 2.24
N ASN A 135 10.23 -9.83 3.55
CA ASN A 135 9.05 -9.86 4.42
C ASN A 135 9.01 -8.65 5.37
N LEU A 136 7.82 -8.36 5.92
CA LEU A 136 7.61 -7.37 6.98
C LEU A 136 7.13 -8.05 8.26
N ASN A 137 7.58 -7.55 9.41
CA ASN A 137 7.06 -7.99 10.70
C ASN A 137 5.72 -7.30 10.95
N LEU A 138 4.64 -8.03 10.68
CA LEU A 138 3.27 -7.58 10.91
C LEU A 138 2.80 -7.98 12.30
N SER A 139 2.07 -7.09 12.98
CA SER A 139 1.51 -7.32 14.31
C SER A 139 0.15 -8.04 14.27
N ILE A 140 0.05 -9.04 13.40
CA ILE A 140 -1.13 -9.89 13.20
C ILE A 140 -0.81 -11.36 13.53
N PRO A 141 -1.82 -12.22 13.79
CA PRO A 141 -1.59 -13.65 14.01
C PRO A 141 -0.89 -14.32 12.82
N GLU A 142 -0.04 -15.33 13.10
CA GLU A 142 0.73 -16.05 12.08
C GLU A 142 -0.14 -16.66 10.98
N ASP A 143 -1.30 -17.22 11.33
CA ASP A 143 -2.23 -17.84 10.37
C ASP A 143 -2.80 -16.84 9.35
N ASN A 144 -2.75 -15.54 9.69
CA ASN A 144 -3.20 -14.43 8.86
C ASN A 144 -2.05 -13.70 8.15
N LYS A 145 -0.81 -14.17 8.24
CA LYS A 145 0.25 -13.57 7.44
C LYS A 145 0.02 -13.86 5.95
N PRO A 146 0.28 -12.88 5.07
CA PRO A 146 0.27 -13.12 3.64
C PRO A 146 1.37 -14.11 3.27
N PHE A 147 1.13 -14.90 2.24
CA PHE A 147 2.16 -15.76 1.64
C PHE A 147 3.01 -14.98 0.64
N LEU A 148 2.46 -13.89 0.12
CA LEU A 148 3.21 -12.97 -0.71
C LEU A 148 4.29 -12.23 0.08
N LEU A 149 5.45 -12.07 -0.54
CA LEU A 149 6.55 -11.25 -0.04
C LEU A 149 6.40 -9.83 -0.59
N PRO A 150 6.10 -8.82 0.24
CA PRO A 150 5.87 -7.44 -0.21
C PRO A 150 6.97 -6.90 -1.13
N LEU A 151 8.25 -7.15 -0.83
CA LEU A 151 9.36 -6.65 -1.64
C LEU A 151 9.34 -7.19 -3.08
N ARG A 152 9.03 -8.48 -3.23
CA ARG A 152 8.93 -9.16 -4.53
C ARG A 152 7.70 -8.70 -5.29
N VAL A 153 6.56 -8.59 -4.61
CA VAL A 153 5.30 -8.16 -5.22
C VAL A 153 5.39 -6.72 -5.69
N GLY A 154 6.04 -5.84 -4.92
CA GLY A 154 6.31 -4.47 -5.34
C GLY A 154 6.97 -4.47 -6.72
N TYR A 155 8.10 -5.16 -6.85
CA TYR A 155 8.80 -5.32 -8.12
C TYR A 155 7.93 -5.89 -9.25
N GLU A 156 7.28 -7.03 -9.03
CA GLU A 156 6.51 -7.74 -10.07
C GLU A 156 5.30 -6.94 -10.58
N THR A 157 4.77 -6.01 -9.78
CA THR A 157 3.58 -5.21 -10.15
C THR A 157 3.90 -3.94 -10.93
N ARG A 158 5.12 -3.40 -10.85
CA ARG A 158 5.48 -2.09 -11.46
C ARG A 158 5.17 -2.01 -12.93
N LYS A 159 5.58 -3.01 -13.71
CA LYS A 159 5.33 -3.05 -15.16
C LYS A 159 3.84 -2.94 -15.47
N PHE A 160 2.97 -3.56 -14.67
CA PHE A 160 1.53 -3.39 -14.87
C PHE A 160 1.12 -1.96 -14.54
N ILE A 161 1.51 -1.43 -13.38
CA ILE A 161 1.14 -0.08 -12.93
C ILE A 161 1.58 0.97 -13.94
N ASP A 162 2.83 0.94 -14.39
CA ASP A 162 3.39 1.96 -15.27
C ASP A 162 2.73 1.95 -16.65
N ASN A 163 2.40 0.76 -17.18
CA ASN A 163 1.78 0.65 -18.50
C ASN A 163 0.24 0.84 -18.49
N ASN A 164 -0.42 0.64 -17.35
CA ASN A 164 -1.88 0.50 -17.31
C ASN A 164 -2.59 1.48 -16.40
N ILE A 165 -1.90 2.05 -15.41
CA ILE A 165 -2.48 2.88 -14.36
C ILE A 165 -1.80 4.26 -14.32
N ASN A 166 -0.46 4.33 -14.42
CA ASN A 166 0.30 5.58 -14.41
C ASN A 166 0.28 6.30 -15.76
N ILE A 167 -0.90 6.77 -16.15
CA ILE A 167 -1.13 7.41 -17.45
C ILE A 167 -0.91 8.92 -17.38
N GLU A 168 -1.11 9.53 -16.20
CA GLU A 168 -1.06 10.98 -16.00
C GLU A 168 0.17 11.39 -15.17
N ASN A 169 0.19 11.02 -13.88
CA ASN A 169 1.28 11.33 -12.95
C ASN A 169 1.23 10.45 -11.68
N ASN A 170 2.27 10.54 -10.86
CA ASN A 170 2.43 9.74 -9.64
C ASN A 170 1.35 10.02 -8.59
N GLU A 171 0.91 11.28 -8.40
CA GLU A 171 -0.15 11.63 -7.44
C GLU A 171 -1.50 11.02 -7.82
N LYS A 172 -1.84 11.09 -9.11
CA LYS A 172 -3.04 10.49 -9.68
C LYS A 172 -3.03 8.97 -9.54
N THR A 173 -1.87 8.36 -9.78
CA THR A 173 -1.66 6.93 -9.61
C THR A 173 -1.83 6.50 -8.16
N LEU A 174 -1.29 7.28 -7.21
CA LEU A 174 -1.50 7.06 -5.78
C LEU A 174 -2.99 7.17 -5.40
N GLN A 175 -3.72 8.16 -5.95
CA GLN A 175 -5.16 8.28 -5.74
C GLN A 175 -5.92 7.05 -6.24
N ILE A 176 -5.59 6.53 -7.43
CA ILE A 176 -6.22 5.32 -7.99
C ILE A 176 -5.91 4.10 -7.08
N ALA A 177 -4.68 3.97 -6.60
CA ALA A 177 -4.30 2.90 -5.66
C ALA A 177 -5.07 3.02 -4.33
N ILE A 178 -5.23 4.22 -3.78
CA ILE A 178 -6.04 4.48 -2.56
C ILE A 178 -7.52 4.15 -2.81
N ASN A 179 -8.06 4.45 -3.98
CA ASN A 179 -9.43 4.05 -4.34
C ASN A 179 -9.56 2.51 -4.39
N ALA A 180 -8.58 1.83 -5.00
CA ALA A 180 -8.59 0.39 -5.18
C ALA A 180 -8.47 -0.37 -3.85
N ILE A 181 -7.56 0.05 -2.95
CA ILE A 181 -7.45 -0.56 -1.61
C ILE A 181 -8.74 -0.36 -0.81
N GLY A 182 -9.39 0.80 -0.91
CA GLY A 182 -10.67 1.04 -0.27
C GLY A 182 -11.75 0.04 -0.74
N LYS A 183 -11.84 -0.22 -2.06
CA LYS A 183 -12.75 -1.22 -2.61
C LYS A 183 -12.44 -2.63 -2.12
N ILE A 184 -11.17 -3.05 -2.21
CA ILE A 184 -10.74 -4.39 -1.77
C ILE A 184 -11.05 -4.60 -0.29
N LEU A 185 -10.78 -3.62 0.58
CA LEU A 185 -11.11 -3.72 2.00
C LEU A 185 -12.62 -3.88 2.24
N ILE A 186 -13.45 -3.11 1.54
CA ILE A 186 -14.91 -3.22 1.66
C ILE A 186 -15.41 -4.58 1.19
N GLU A 187 -14.95 -5.05 0.03
CA GLU A 187 -15.35 -6.33 -0.57
C GLU A 187 -14.94 -7.53 0.27
N THR A 188 -13.79 -7.44 0.93
CA THR A 188 -13.22 -8.54 1.70
C THR A 188 -13.56 -8.52 3.19
N LYS A 189 -14.29 -7.50 3.66
CA LYS A 189 -14.65 -7.32 5.09
C LYS A 189 -15.32 -8.55 5.71
N MET A 190 -16.13 -9.29 4.94
CA MET A 190 -16.84 -10.47 5.46
C MET A 190 -15.95 -11.72 5.55
N ALA A 191 -14.77 -11.70 4.92
CA ALA A 191 -13.88 -12.86 4.81
C ALA A 191 -12.66 -12.80 5.75
N LEU A 192 -12.30 -11.62 6.25
CA LEU A 192 -11.18 -11.42 7.18
C LEU A 192 -11.62 -10.50 8.32
N ASP A 193 -11.15 -10.77 9.54
CA ASP A 193 -11.38 -9.89 10.68
C ASP A 193 -10.95 -8.45 10.35
N SER A 194 -11.83 -7.49 10.64
CA SER A 194 -11.63 -6.09 10.27
C SER A 194 -10.38 -5.49 10.93
N SER A 195 -10.06 -5.87 12.17
CA SER A 195 -8.86 -5.35 12.85
C SER A 195 -7.60 -5.91 12.20
N ILE A 196 -7.60 -7.20 11.85
CA ILE A 196 -6.48 -7.84 11.14
C ILE A 196 -6.25 -7.19 9.77
N ALA A 197 -7.31 -7.01 8.99
CA ALA A 197 -7.23 -6.39 7.67
C ALA A 197 -6.65 -4.96 7.72
N LEU A 198 -7.09 -4.16 8.69
CA LEU A 198 -6.64 -2.77 8.85
C LEU A 198 -5.21 -2.69 9.41
N VAL A 199 -4.84 -3.50 10.40
CA VAL A 199 -3.45 -3.60 10.88
C VAL A 199 -2.52 -3.94 9.73
N MET A 200 -2.81 -5.03 9.01
CA MET A 200 -2.02 -5.46 7.85
C MET A 200 -1.89 -4.35 6.81
N THR A 201 -3.00 -3.68 6.50
CA THR A 201 -3.02 -2.61 5.50
C THR A 201 -2.04 -1.49 5.83
N PHE A 202 -2.18 -0.91 7.03
CA PHE A 202 -1.43 0.29 7.39
C PHE A 202 0.02 -0.03 7.76
N GLU A 203 0.28 -1.19 8.35
CA GLU A 203 1.65 -1.63 8.62
C GLU A 203 2.43 -1.95 7.35
N ILE A 204 1.82 -2.60 6.35
CA ILE A 204 2.48 -2.84 5.07
C ILE A 204 2.76 -1.51 4.36
N ILE A 205 1.80 -0.57 4.33
CA ILE A 205 2.02 0.73 3.70
C ILE A 205 3.17 1.48 4.39
N ASN A 206 3.15 1.55 5.73
CA ASN A 206 4.21 2.20 6.50
C ASN A 206 5.57 1.53 6.32
N GLY A 207 5.62 0.20 6.39
CA GLY A 207 6.86 -0.56 6.29
C GLY A 207 7.47 -0.50 4.89
N MET A 208 6.68 -0.81 3.86
CA MET A 208 7.19 -0.86 2.49
C MET A 208 7.55 0.51 1.92
N SER A 209 6.85 1.58 2.31
CA SER A 209 7.21 2.94 1.86
C SER A 209 8.55 3.38 2.45
N LYS A 210 9.03 2.72 3.50
CA LYS A 210 10.31 2.99 4.17
C LYS A 210 11.32 1.88 3.98
N THR A 211 11.11 1.01 3.01
CA THR A 211 11.99 -0.11 2.72
C THR A 211 12.57 0.09 1.33
N ALA A 212 13.90 0.00 1.23
CA ALA A 212 14.61 0.00 -0.04
C ALA A 212 14.03 -1.11 -0.93
N THR A 213 13.54 -0.71 -2.09
CA THR A 213 12.85 -1.59 -3.01
C THR A 213 13.79 -2.56 -3.71
N MET A 214 13.22 -3.57 -4.35
CA MET A 214 13.97 -4.42 -5.25
C MET A 214 14.16 -3.71 -6.61
N THR A 215 15.39 -3.65 -7.13
CA THR A 215 15.70 -3.02 -8.44
C THR A 215 15.95 -4.07 -9.51
N ASP A 216 15.83 -3.71 -10.79
CA ASP A 216 16.16 -4.62 -11.92
C ASP A 216 17.59 -5.15 -11.82
N LYS A 217 18.55 -4.27 -11.47
CA LYS A 217 19.95 -4.63 -11.27
C LYS A 217 20.10 -5.72 -10.20
N LYS A 218 19.42 -5.56 -9.06
CA LYS A 218 19.49 -6.50 -7.95
C LYS A 218 18.72 -7.79 -8.23
N MET A 219 17.62 -7.74 -8.98
CA MET A 219 16.92 -8.96 -9.44
C MET A 219 17.80 -9.79 -10.37
N ALA A 220 18.50 -9.15 -11.31
CA ALA A 220 19.42 -9.84 -12.21
C ALA A 220 20.60 -10.50 -11.48
N GLU A 221 20.98 -10.02 -10.29
CA GLU A 221 21.99 -10.66 -9.43
C GLU A 221 21.45 -11.92 -8.71
N LEU A 222 20.12 -12.07 -8.59
CA LEU A 222 19.44 -13.16 -7.88
C LEU A 222 18.95 -14.29 -8.80
N GLU A 223 18.80 -14.04 -10.10
CA GLU A 223 18.47 -15.05 -11.12
C GLU A 223 19.78 -15.62 -11.71
N PRO A 224 20.22 -16.84 -11.33
CA PRO A 224 21.46 -17.46 -11.81
C PRO A 224 21.42 -17.92 -13.28
#